data_AF-A0A662TRH5-F1
#
_entry.id   AF-A0A662TRH5-F1
#
_cell.length_a   1.000
_cell.length_b   1.000
_cell.length_c   1.000
_cell.angle_alpha   90.00
_cell.angle_beta   90.00
_cell.angle_gamma   90.00
#
_symmetry.space_group_name_H-M   'P 1'
#
loop_
_entity.id
_entity.type
_entity.pdbx_description
1 polymer ?
#
loop_
_entity_poly.entity_id
_entity_poly.type
_entity_poly.pdbx_seq_one_letter_code
_entity_poly.pdbx_strand_id
1 'polypeptide(L)' 'MGKVVMLSDDVYEKLKRMKRRGESFSDVISRLLKKPKLLDVAGSMTVKKEDWETVKVRFQVQKDLDEIRRRYLLELISQ' A
#
# COMPACT_ATOMS: atom_id res chain seq x y z
N MET A 1 11.55 -29.35 -3.51
CA MET A 1 10.43 -30.27 -3.20
C MET A 1 9.48 -29.55 -2.25
N GLY A 2 8.17 -29.64 -2.49
CA GLY A 2 7.15 -28.96 -1.67
C GLY A 2 6.51 -29.91 -0.66
N LYS A 3 6.04 -29.38 0.46
CA LYS A 3 5.14 -30.09 1.38
C LYS A 3 3.70 -29.68 1.08
N VAL A 4 2.78 -30.64 1.10
CA VAL A 4 1.34 -30.38 0.95
C VAL A 4 0.75 -30.09 2.32
N VAL A 5 0.03 -28.99 2.44
CA VAL A 5 -0.72 -28.63 3.65
C VAL A 5 -2.18 -28.48 3.27
N MET A 6 -3.06 -29.01 4.11
CA MET A 6 -4.51 -28.84 3.93
C MET A 6 -4.92 -27.51 4.57
N LEU A 7 -5.71 -26.72 3.85
CA LEU A 7 -6.23 -25.44 4.33
C LEU A 7 -7.76 -25.53 4.38
N SER A 8 -8.38 -24.89 5.36
CA SER A 8 -9.83 -24.65 5.32
C SER A 8 -10.18 -23.71 4.16
N ASP A 9 -11.39 -23.84 3.61
CA ASP A 9 -11.85 -23.03 2.48
C ASP A 9 -11.74 -21.51 2.72
N ASP A 10 -12.07 -21.04 3.94
CA ASP A 10 -11.92 -19.62 4.33
C ASP A 10 -10.47 -19.13 4.16
N VAL A 11 -9.52 -19.87 4.73
CA VAL A 11 -8.08 -19.54 4.64
C VAL A 11 -7.60 -19.53 3.19
N TYR A 12 -8.05 -20.49 2.38
CA TYR A 12 -7.70 -20.53 0.96
C TYR A 12 -8.20 -19.29 0.22
N GLU A 13 -9.47 -18.90 0.39
CA GLU A 13 -10.04 -17.73 -0.27
C GLU A 13 -9.39 -16.42 0.22
N LYS A 14 -9.03 -16.32 1.50
CA LYS A 14 -8.24 -15.19 2.02
C LYS A 14 -6.88 -15.08 1.32
N LEU A 15 -6.13 -16.18 1.22
CA LEU A 15 -4.83 -16.19 0.54
C LEU A 15 -4.96 -15.86 -0.95
N LYS A 16 -6.01 -16.36 -1.61
CA LYS A 16 -6.29 -16.09 -3.02
C LYS A 16 -6.55 -14.61 -3.28
N ARG A 17 -7.29 -13.93 -2.40
CA ARG A 17 -7.50 -12.46 -2.48
C ARG A 17 -6.22 -11.65 -2.28
N MET A 18 -5.26 -12.18 -1.52
CA MET A 18 -3.98 -11.52 -1.24
C MET A 18 -2.89 -11.79 -2.30
N LYS A 19 -3.13 -12.72 -3.22
CA LYS A 19 -2.19 -13.15 -4.25
C LYS A 19 -2.03 -12.08 -5.32
N ARG A 20 -0.78 -11.66 -5.56
CA ARG A 20 -0.44 -10.73 -6.64
C ARG A 20 -0.35 -11.47 -7.98
N ARG A 21 -0.41 -10.73 -9.09
CA ARG A 21 -0.33 -11.31 -10.44
C ARG A 21 1.03 -12.00 -10.63
N GLY A 22 1.01 -13.29 -11.00
CA GLY A 22 2.23 -14.10 -11.20
C GLY A 22 2.86 -14.67 -9.92
N GLU A 23 2.33 -14.36 -8.74
CA GLU A 23 2.84 -14.85 -7.44
C GLU A 23 2.30 -16.25 -7.12
N SER A 24 3.09 -17.18 -6.57
CA SER A 24 2.61 -18.48 -6.08
C SER A 24 2.02 -18.39 -4.65
N PHE A 25 1.29 -19.41 -4.17
CA PHE A 25 0.81 -19.39 -2.78
C PHE A 25 1.96 -19.45 -1.76
N SER A 26 3.04 -20.16 -2.08
CA SER A 26 4.25 -20.17 -1.26
C SER A 26 4.89 -18.78 -1.15
N ASP A 27 4.86 -18.00 -2.23
CA ASP A 27 5.35 -16.62 -2.24
C ASP A 27 4.47 -15.71 -1.37
N VAL A 28 3.14 -15.86 -1.46
CA VAL A 28 2.19 -15.13 -0.60
C VAL A 28 2.48 -15.40 0.87
N ILE A 29 2.58 -16.68 1.27
CA ILE A 29 2.86 -17.06 2.66
C ILE A 29 4.22 -16.51 3.10
N SER A 30 5.26 -16.67 2.29
CA SER A 30 6.61 -16.17 2.59
C SER A 30 6.64 -14.65 2.74
N ARG A 31 5.84 -13.92 1.95
CA ARG A 31 5.68 -12.47 2.04
C ARG A 31 4.94 -12.06 3.31
N LEU A 32 3.87 -12.78 3.68
CA LEU A 32 3.09 -12.47 4.89
C LEU A 32 3.85 -12.78 6.18
N LEU A 33 4.77 -13.75 6.17
CA LEU A 33 5.63 -14.06 7.31
C LEU A 33 6.74 -13.01 7.53
N LYS A 34 7.05 -12.20 6.50
CA LYS A 34 8.00 -11.09 6.62
C LYS A 34 7.30 -9.84 7.12
N LYS A 35 8.02 -9.00 7.87
CA LYS A 35 7.53 -7.64 8.18
C LYS A 35 7.40 -6.87 6.85
N PRO A 36 6.23 -6.30 6.54
CA PRO A 36 6.03 -5.57 5.30
C PRO A 36 6.94 -4.34 5.25
N LYS A 37 7.64 -4.16 4.13
CA LYS A 37 8.43 -2.96 3.84
C LYS A 37 7.76 -2.18 2.72
N LEU A 38 7.84 -0.85 2.76
CA LEU A 38 7.34 0.04 1.69
C LEU A 38 7.95 -0.33 0.32
N LEU A 39 9.21 -0.74 0.29
CA LEU A 39 9.91 -1.16 -0.93
C LEU A 39 9.30 -2.41 -1.57
N ASP A 40 8.58 -3.26 -0.82
CA ASP A 40 7.94 -4.47 -1.36
C ASP A 40 6.74 -4.15 -2.29
N VAL A 41 6.33 -2.88 -2.34
CA VAL A 41 5.31 -2.37 -3.25
C VAL A 41 5.93 -1.91 -4.58
N ALA A 42 7.22 -1.57 -4.60
CA ALA A 42 7.91 -1.11 -5.80
C ALA A 42 7.93 -2.22 -6.88
N GLY A 43 7.52 -1.89 -8.10
CA GLY A 43 7.46 -2.85 -9.22
C GLY A 43 6.32 -3.89 -9.15
N SER A 44 5.54 -3.92 -8.07
CA SER A 44 4.43 -4.88 -7.91
C SER A 44 3.22 -4.61 -8.81
N MET A 45 3.21 -3.46 -9.50
CA MET A 45 2.05 -2.93 -10.25
C MET A 45 0.75 -2.85 -9.45
N THR A 46 0.84 -2.84 -8.11
CA THR A 46 -0.32 -2.77 -7.22
C THR A 46 -1.05 -1.43 -7.34
N VAL A 47 -0.30 -0.36 -7.64
CA VAL A 47 -0.84 0.98 -7.90
C VAL A 47 -0.57 1.28 -9.37
N LYS A 48 -1.63 1.52 -10.16
CA LYS A 48 -1.47 1.96 -11.54
C LYS A 48 -1.23 3.47 -11.59
N LYS A 49 -0.70 3.94 -12.72
CA LYS A 49 -0.44 5.37 -12.92
C LYS A 49 -1.74 6.17 -12.87
N GLU A 50 -2.82 5.63 -13.42
CA GLU A 50 -4.14 6.27 -13.45
C GLU A 50 -4.75 6.42 -12.04
N ASP A 51 -4.54 5.42 -11.19
CA ASP A 51 -4.96 5.47 -9.78
C ASP A 51 -4.20 6.57 -9.03
N TRP A 52 -2.91 6.74 -9.34
CA TRP A 52 -2.06 7.78 -8.76
C TRP A 52 -2.48 9.20 -9.19
N GLU A 53 -2.91 9.39 -10.44
CA GLU A 53 -3.45 10.68 -10.90
C GLU A 53 -4.69 11.09 -10.09
N THR A 54 -5.59 10.14 -9.81
CA THR A 54 -6.79 10.39 -8.99
C THR A 54 -6.43 10.84 -7.57
N VAL A 55 -5.39 10.24 -6.98
CA VAL A 55 -4.87 10.64 -5.67
C VAL A 55 -4.32 12.06 -5.72
N LYS A 56 -3.49 12.40 -6.72
CA LYS A 56 -2.89 13.74 -6.83
C LYS A 56 -3.93 14.86 -6.85
N VAL A 57 -5.03 14.67 -7.61
CA VAL A 57 -6.12 15.65 -7.67
C VAL A 57 -6.74 15.88 -6.28
N ARG A 58 -6.98 14.82 -5.51
CA ARG A 58 -7.56 14.93 -4.16
C ARG A 58 -6.63 15.59 -3.15
N PHE A 59 -5.31 15.39 -3.29
CA PHE A 59 -4.31 15.97 -2.40
C PHE A 59 -4.03 17.45 -2.67
N GLN A 60 -4.52 18.03 -3.78
CA GLN A 60 -4.31 19.44 -4.08
C GLN A 60 -4.96 20.34 -3.04
N VAL A 61 -6.20 20.03 -2.64
CA VAL A 61 -6.91 20.77 -1.58
C VAL A 61 -6.14 20.70 -0.25
N GLN A 62 -5.54 19.54 0.05
CA GLN A 62 -4.76 19.37 1.26
C GLN A 62 -3.48 20.21 1.23
N LYS A 63 -2.81 20.30 0.07
CA LYS A 63 -1.64 21.16 -0.11
C LYS A 63 -1.95 22.62 0.17
N ASP A 64 -3.06 23.11 -0.37
CA ASP A 64 -3.46 24.51 -0.21
C ASP A 64 -3.76 24.81 1.27
N LEU A 65 -4.44 23.89 1.96
CA LEU A 65 -4.70 23.98 3.40
C LEU A 65 -3.41 23.91 4.24
N ASP A 66 -2.47 23.03 3.89
CA ASP A 66 -1.17 22.91 4.56
C ASP A 66 -0.34 24.19 4.39
N GLU A 67 -0.43 24.86 3.24
CA GLU A 67 0.27 26.13 2.99
C GLU A 67 -0.35 27.29 3.78
N ILE A 68 -1.68 27.35 3.87
CA ILE A 68 -2.38 28.30 4.75
C ILE A 68 -1.96 28.06 6.20
N ARG A 69 -2.00 26.81 6.66
CA ARG A 69 -1.60 26.43 8.02
C ARG A 69 -0.14 26.78 8.30
N ARG A 70 0.77 26.53 7.36
CA ARG A 70 2.20 26.87 7.47
C ARG A 70 2.38 28.37 7.67
N ARG A 71 1.74 29.21 6.85
CA ARG A 71 1.84 30.67 6.96
C ARG A 71 1.35 31.17 8.31
N TYR A 72 0.17 30.72 8.75
CA TYR A 72 -0.39 31.07 10.05
C TYR A 72 0.54 30.72 11.22
N LEU A 73 1.13 29.52 11.20
CA LEU A 73 2.06 29.09 12.25
C LEU A 73 3.36 29.92 12.26
N LEU A 74 3.86 30.31 11.09
CA LEU A 74 5.06 31.16 10.99
C LEU A 74 4.79 32.57 11.52
N GLU A 75 3.62 33.14 11.23
CA GLU A 75 3.21 34.45 11.76
C GLU A 75 3.12 34.43 13.29
N LEU A 76 2.52 33.40 13.87
CA LEU A 76 2.41 33.20 15.33
C LEU A 76 3.76 33.10 16.05
N ILE A 77 4.77 32.48 15.42
CA ILE A 77 6.10 32.31 16.01
C ILE A 77 6.92 33.62 15.90
N SER A 78 6.56 34.50 14.97
CA SER A 78 7.24 35.78 14.75
C SER A 78 6.76 36.94 15.63
N GLN A 79 5.73 36.74 16.46
CA GLN A 79 5.27 37.68 17.50
C GLN A 79 5.78 37.28 18.88
#